data_AF-A0A0L1KM37-F1
#
_entry.id   AF-A0A0L1KM37-F1
#
_cell.length_a   1.000
_cell.length_b   1.000
_cell.length_c   1.000
_cell.angle_alpha   90.00
_cell.angle_beta   90.00
_cell.angle_gamma   90.00
#
_symmetry.space_group_name_H-M   'P 1'
#
loop_
_entity.id
_entity.type
_entity.pdbx_description
1 polymer ?
#
loop_
_entity_poly.entity_id
_entity_poly.type
_entity_poly.pdbx_seq_one_letter_code
_entity_poly.pdbx_strand_id
1 'polypeptide(L)'
;MVSKSDAPTKFVLHTRRFSYNPLLSRKQMAIDITMPPNKGTIPKKDIRSKLRELYKVVDENTISIFGFKNAFGGGKVTGFGLIYDNIDALKKYEPNYRLLRIGLGKKRGPARKGIKEKKNKKKKLRGKNKVKQVAKKK
;
A
#
# COMPACT_ATOMS: atom_id res chain seq x y z
N MET A 1 -25.44 -11.43 20.90
CA MET A 1 -24.82 -12.68 20.42
C MET A 1 -23.51 -12.31 19.72
N VAL A 2 -22.37 -12.44 20.41
CA VAL A 2 -21.05 -12.23 19.81
C VAL A 2 -20.70 -13.50 19.05
N SER A 3 -20.68 -13.42 17.71
CA SER A 3 -20.39 -14.55 16.85
C SER A 3 -18.97 -15.08 17.11
N LYS A 4 -18.81 -16.40 17.05
CA LYS A 4 -17.56 -17.18 17.16
C LYS A 4 -16.49 -16.83 16.09
N SER A 5 -16.67 -15.74 15.34
CA SER A 5 -15.85 -15.26 14.22
C SER A 5 -14.66 -14.39 14.62
N ASP A 6 -14.65 -13.83 15.83
CA ASP A 6 -13.77 -12.71 16.19
C ASP A 6 -12.53 -13.14 17.00
N ALA A 7 -12.22 -14.43 17.05
CA ALA A 7 -10.95 -14.90 17.60
C ALA A 7 -9.81 -14.63 16.59
N PRO A 8 -8.70 -13.98 16.99
CA PRO A 8 -7.59 -13.69 16.09
C PRO A 8 -7.13 -14.98 15.43
N THR A 9 -7.13 -14.98 14.09
CA THR A 9 -6.73 -16.16 13.32
C THR A 9 -5.29 -16.51 13.68
N LYS A 10 -5.05 -17.66 14.32
CA LYS A 10 -3.70 -18.10 14.68
C LYS A 10 -2.96 -18.51 13.40
N PHE A 11 -2.19 -17.60 12.81
CA PHE A 11 -1.29 -17.88 11.68
C PHE A 11 0.16 -17.75 12.11
N VAL A 12 1.07 -18.42 11.42
CA VAL A 12 2.53 -18.31 11.65
C VAL A 12 3.13 -17.43 10.56
N LEU A 13 3.96 -16.46 10.94
CA LEU A 13 4.61 -15.54 10.02
C LEU A 13 6.11 -15.79 10.08
N HIS A 14 6.70 -16.06 8.92
CA HIS A 14 8.13 -16.23 8.74
C HIS A 14 8.65 -15.11 7.85
N THR A 15 9.77 -14.51 8.21
CA THR A 15 10.43 -13.48 7.42
C THR A 15 11.68 -14.06 6.77
N ARG A 16 11.77 -13.95 5.44
CA ARG A 16 12.92 -14.42 4.65
C ARG A 16 13.65 -13.24 4.02
N ARG A 17 14.96 -13.41 3.79
CA ARG A 17 15.80 -12.43 3.08
C ARG A 17 15.64 -11.02 3.66
N PHE A 18 15.71 -10.91 4.98
CA PHE A 18 15.64 -9.64 5.68
C PHE A 18 16.88 -8.81 5.35
N SER A 19 16.67 -7.57 4.95
CA SER A 19 17.73 -6.63 4.61
C SER A 19 17.37 -5.26 5.17
N TYR A 20 18.34 -4.61 5.81
CA TYR A 20 18.22 -3.21 6.20
C TYR A 20 18.75 -2.32 5.08
N ASN A 21 17.96 -1.34 4.65
CA ASN A 21 18.32 -0.39 3.60
C ASN A 21 18.34 1.04 4.16
N PRO A 22 19.53 1.54 4.56
CA PRO A 22 19.68 2.89 5.11
C PRO A 22 19.34 4.01 4.11
N LEU A 23 19.57 3.79 2.81
CA LEU A 23 19.35 4.81 1.77
C LEU A 23 17.88 5.24 1.65
N LEU A 24 16.98 4.32 1.99
CA LEU A 24 15.54 4.51 1.93
C LEU A 24 14.89 4.47 3.33
N SER A 25 15.70 4.46 4.39
CA SER A 25 15.26 4.40 5.80
C SER A 25 14.21 3.31 6.04
N ARG A 26 14.48 2.10 5.55
CA ARG A 26 13.54 0.98 5.64
C ARG A 26 14.22 -0.38 5.79
N LYS A 27 13.54 -1.29 6.47
CA LYS A 27 13.79 -2.73 6.50
C LYS A 27 12.93 -3.38 5.43
N GLN A 28 13.51 -4.26 4.62
CA GLN A 28 12.82 -4.98 3.55
C GLN A 28 12.94 -6.49 3.75
N MET A 29 11.86 -7.21 3.51
CA MET A 29 11.80 -8.66 3.70
C MET A 29 10.74 -9.31 2.81
N ALA A 30 10.95 -10.58 2.51
CA ALA A 30 9.89 -11.45 2.03
C ALA A 30 9.14 -12.03 3.24
N ILE A 31 7.82 -12.09 3.14
CA ILE A 31 6.93 -12.62 4.18
C ILE A 31 6.34 -13.92 3.66
N ASP A 32 6.52 -14.99 4.43
CA ASP A 32 5.85 -16.26 4.25
C ASP A 32 4.86 -16.46 5.39
N ILE A 33 3.62 -16.76 5.06
CA ILE A 33 2.55 -16.98 6.01
C ILE A 33 2.11 -18.43 5.87
N THR A 34 2.17 -19.15 6.99
CA THR A 34 1.60 -20.49 7.10
C THR A 34 0.26 -20.38 7.81
N MET A 35 -0.80 -20.79 7.11
CA MET A 35 -2.17 -20.76 7.60
C MET A 35 -2.51 -22.08 8.30
N PRO A 36 -3.34 -22.03 9.36
CA PRO A 36 -3.90 -23.24 9.94
C PRO A 36 -4.86 -23.90 8.94
N PRO A 37 -5.07 -25.23 9.05
CA PRO A 37 -6.01 -25.94 8.18
C PRO A 37 -7.42 -25.36 8.34
N ASN A 38 -8.17 -25.33 7.23
CA ASN A 38 -9.56 -24.85 7.13
C ASN A 38 -9.80 -23.34 7.31
N LYS A 39 -8.77 -22.49 7.30
CA LYS A 39 -8.93 -21.02 7.20
C LYS A 39 -8.57 -20.49 5.82
N GLY A 40 -9.36 -19.52 5.37
CA GLY A 40 -9.17 -18.79 4.12
C GLY A 40 -8.11 -17.69 4.22
N THR A 41 -8.25 -16.66 3.39
CA THR A 41 -7.26 -15.56 3.33
C THR A 41 -7.26 -14.70 4.60
N ILE A 42 -6.06 -14.37 5.08
CA ILE A 42 -5.86 -13.47 6.22
C ILE A 42 -5.90 -12.02 5.72
N PRO A 43 -6.61 -11.12 6.42
CA PRO A 43 -6.60 -9.70 6.07
C PRO A 43 -5.23 -9.08 6.34
N LYS A 44 -4.84 -8.09 5.52
CA LYS A 44 -3.54 -7.41 5.64
C LYS A 44 -3.34 -6.66 6.96
N LYS A 45 -4.44 -6.32 7.65
CA LYS A 45 -4.41 -5.64 8.94
C LYS A 45 -3.79 -6.54 10.01
N ASP A 46 -4.23 -7.79 10.12
CA ASP A 46 -3.72 -8.74 11.11
C ASP A 46 -2.23 -9.05 10.89
N ILE A 47 -1.81 -9.17 9.62
CA ILE A 47 -0.40 -9.38 9.26
C ILE A 47 0.46 -8.19 9.70
N ARG A 48 -0.08 -6.97 9.55
CA ARG A 48 0.57 -5.74 9.97
C ARG A 48 0.71 -5.67 11.48
N SER A 49 -0.35 -5.98 12.22
CA SER A 49 -0.32 -6.03 13.69
C SER A 49 0.68 -7.07 14.20
N LYS A 50 0.77 -8.23 13.54
CA LYS A 50 1.77 -9.24 13.91
C LYS A 50 3.21 -8.81 13.61
N LEU A 51 3.45 -8.15 12.48
CA LEU A 51 4.78 -7.59 12.18
C LEU A 51 5.17 -6.47 13.14
N ARG A 52 4.19 -5.66 13.56
CA ARG A 52 4.38 -4.61 14.57
C ARG A 52 4.87 -5.21 15.88
N GLU A 53 4.21 -6.27 16.34
CA GLU A 53 4.57 -6.99 17.57
C GLU A 53 5.98 -7.62 17.46
N LEU A 54 6.25 -8.35 16.37
CA LEU A 54 7.53 -9.05 16.15
C LEU A 54 8.74 -8.11 16.15
N TYR A 55 8.61 -6.95 15.49
CA TYR A 55 9.71 -5.99 15.33
C TYR A 55 9.62 -4.78 16.26
N LYS A 56 8.68 -4.78 17.21
CA LYS A 56 8.44 -3.70 18.17
C LYS A 56 8.34 -2.32 17.51
N VAL A 57 7.55 -2.26 16.44
CA VAL A 57 7.33 -1.00 15.71
C VAL A 57 6.27 -0.18 16.45
N VAL A 58 6.54 1.11 16.65
CA VAL A 58 5.61 2.01 17.38
C VAL A 58 4.30 2.15 16.62
N ASP A 59 4.38 2.54 15.34
CA ASP A 59 3.23 2.81 14.47
C ASP A 59 3.01 1.69 13.46
N GLU A 60 1.79 1.19 13.35
CA GLU A 60 1.45 0.19 12.32
C GLU A 60 1.52 0.78 10.91
N ASN A 61 1.27 2.07 10.76
CA ASN A 61 1.20 2.72 9.46
C ASN A 61 2.55 2.80 8.74
N THR A 62 3.68 2.69 9.45
CA THR A 62 5.01 2.62 8.84
C THR A 62 5.27 1.27 8.17
N ILE A 63 4.41 0.27 8.39
CA ILE A 63 4.51 -1.07 7.83
C ILE A 63 3.67 -1.17 6.54
N SER A 64 4.37 -1.27 5.42
CA SER A 64 3.80 -1.43 4.09
C SER A 64 3.94 -2.89 3.62
N ILE A 65 2.82 -3.50 3.25
CA ILE A 65 2.77 -4.91 2.87
C ILE A 65 2.08 -5.06 1.52
N PHE A 66 2.70 -5.80 0.59
CA PHE A 66 2.21 -5.92 -0.79
C PHE A 66 2.57 -7.26 -1.43
N GLY A 67 2.01 -7.49 -2.62
CA GLY A 67 2.39 -8.61 -3.48
C GLY A 67 2.01 -9.99 -2.96
N PHE A 68 0.98 -10.10 -2.11
CA PHE A 68 0.55 -11.40 -1.61
C PHE A 68 0.02 -12.32 -2.71
N LYS A 69 0.53 -13.55 -2.74
CA LYS A 69 0.11 -14.64 -3.61
C LYS A 69 -0.09 -15.90 -2.79
N ASN A 70 -1.23 -16.56 -3.01
CA ASN A 70 -1.54 -17.84 -2.39
C ASN A 70 -0.89 -18.96 -3.20
N ALA A 71 -0.27 -19.91 -2.54
CA ALA A 71 0.18 -21.13 -3.18
C ALA A 71 -1.03 -22.00 -3.57
N PHE A 72 -0.90 -22.75 -4.67
CA PHE A 72 -1.90 -23.75 -5.04
C PHE A 72 -2.01 -24.82 -3.94
N GLY A 73 -3.24 -25.27 -3.66
CA GLY A 73 -3.52 -26.14 -2.52
C GLY A 73 -3.68 -25.43 -1.18
N GLY A 74 -3.50 -24.10 -1.12
CA GLY A 74 -3.71 -23.31 0.09
C GLY A 74 -2.62 -23.50 1.14
N GLY A 75 -2.88 -23.06 2.39
CA GLY A 75 -1.98 -23.24 3.53
C GLY A 75 -0.74 -22.35 3.55
N LYS A 76 -0.23 -21.91 2.39
CA LYS A 76 0.92 -21.00 2.28
C LYS A 76 0.59 -19.76 1.46
N VAL A 77 0.95 -18.60 1.98
CA VAL A 77 0.85 -17.31 1.28
C VAL A 77 2.21 -16.62 1.33
N THR A 78 2.68 -16.14 0.19
CA THR A 78 3.94 -15.41 0.08
C THR A 78 3.68 -13.96 -0.26
N GLY A 79 4.49 -13.04 0.26
CA GLY A 79 4.37 -11.62 -0.02
C GLY A 79 5.63 -10.85 0.36
N PHE A 80 5.54 -9.52 0.33
CA PHE A 80 6.64 -8.63 0.66
C PHE A 80 6.23 -7.65 1.75
N GLY A 81 7.16 -7.37 2.65
CA GLY A 81 7.03 -6.42 3.74
C GLY A 81 8.12 -5.37 3.70
N LEU A 82 7.74 -4.12 3.92
CA LEU A 82 8.63 -3.00 4.17
C LEU A 82 8.24 -2.36 5.50
N ILE A 83 9.23 -2.14 6.37
CA ILE A 83 9.06 -1.42 7.62
C ILE A 83 9.92 -0.16 7.50
N TYR A 84 9.29 1.01 7.47
CA TYR A 84 10.00 2.28 7.48
C TYR A 84 10.26 2.72 8.92
N ASP A 85 11.33 3.50 9.12
CA ASP A 85 11.64 4.03 10.45
C ASP A 85 10.63 5.13 10.86
N ASN A 86 10.24 5.97 9.90
CA ASN A 86 9.33 7.11 10.09
C ASN A 86 8.18 7.13 9.08
N ILE A 87 7.06 7.77 9.45
CA ILE A 87 5.90 7.98 8.57
C ILE A 87 6.25 8.92 7.38
N ASP A 88 7.16 9.87 7.57
CA ASP A 88 7.55 10.78 6.50
C ASP A 88 8.40 10.08 5.44
N ALA A 89 9.26 9.16 5.85
CA ALA A 89 10.01 8.30 4.94
C ALA A 89 9.06 7.41 4.11
N LEU A 90 8.03 6.84 4.75
CA LEU A 90 6.98 6.10 4.06
C LEU A 90 6.31 6.97 2.98
N LYS A 91 5.85 8.18 3.30
CA LYS A 91 5.18 9.08 2.33
C LYS A 91 6.08 9.49 1.18
N LYS A 92 7.39 9.63 1.43
CA LYS A 92 8.38 10.05 0.43
C LYS A 92 8.72 8.93 -0.56
N TYR A 93 8.94 7.70 -0.07
CA TYR A 93 9.48 6.61 -0.87
C TYR A 93 8.43 5.60 -1.37
N GLU A 94 7.25 5.52 -0.75
CA GLU A 94 6.19 4.64 -1.24
C GLU A 94 5.52 5.18 -2.51
N PRO A 95 5.24 4.31 -3.49
CA PRO A 95 4.34 4.64 -4.58
C PRO A 95 2.94 5.06 -4.08
N ASN A 96 2.37 6.10 -4.71
CA ASN A 96 1.07 6.66 -4.31
C ASN A 96 -0.08 5.63 -4.26
N TYR A 97 -0.06 4.59 -5.10
CA TYR A 97 -1.11 3.56 -5.09
C TYR A 97 -1.10 2.72 -3.81
N ARG A 98 0.06 2.55 -3.16
CA ARG A 98 0.16 1.86 -1.87
C ARG A 98 -0.28 2.77 -0.74
N LEU A 99 0.13 4.05 -0.77
CA LEU A 99 -0.33 5.06 0.19
C LEU A 99 -1.86 5.21 0.17
N LEU A 100 -2.49 5.18 -1.00
CA LEU A 100 -3.95 5.21 -1.15
C LEU A 100 -4.65 4.04 -0.47
N ARG A 101 -4.06 2.84 -0.47
CA ARG A 101 -4.63 1.65 0.20
C ARG A 101 -4.53 1.73 1.73
N ILE A 102 -3.58 2.52 2.24
CA ILE A 102 -3.43 2.81 3.69
C ILE A 102 -4.28 4.01 4.10
N GLY A 103 -4.68 4.86 3.14
CA GLY A 103 -5.46 6.08 3.39
C GLY A 103 -4.61 7.36 3.47
N LEU A 104 -3.30 7.27 3.27
CA LEU A 104 -2.35 8.39 3.35
C LEU A 104 -2.05 9.04 1.97
N GLY A 105 -2.59 8.47 0.88
CA GLY A 105 -2.26 8.86 -0.48
C GLY A 105 -3.15 9.95 -1.09
N LYS A 106 -2.67 10.57 -2.17
CA LYS A 106 -3.44 11.56 -2.93
C LYS A 106 -4.41 10.85 -3.88
N LYS A 107 -5.69 11.21 -3.84
CA LYS A 107 -6.71 10.70 -4.78
C LYS A 107 -6.30 10.95 -6.22
N ARG A 108 -6.66 10.00 -7.10
CA ARG A 108 -6.35 10.08 -8.52
C ARG A 108 -7.03 11.32 -9.13
N GLY A 109 -6.28 12.09 -9.89
CA GLY A 109 -6.79 13.23 -10.64
C GLY A 109 -7.65 12.84 -11.86
N PRO A 110 -7.96 13.80 -12.74
CA PRO A 110 -8.82 13.57 -13.90
C PRO A 110 -8.25 12.52 -14.86
N ALA A 111 -9.13 11.91 -15.65
CA ALA A 111 -8.78 10.87 -16.62
C ALA A 111 -7.69 11.34 -17.60
N ARG A 112 -6.80 10.42 -18.01
CA ARG A 112 -5.68 10.70 -18.91
C ARG A 112 -6.13 11.30 -20.25
N LYS A 113 -7.29 10.88 -20.76
CA LYS A 113 -7.92 11.44 -21.96
C LYS A 113 -8.25 12.93 -21.79
N GLY A 114 -8.95 13.29 -20.71
CA GLY A 114 -9.30 14.68 -20.43
C GLY A 114 -8.08 15.60 -20.25
N ILE A 115 -7.00 15.08 -19.66
CA ILE A 115 -5.73 15.83 -19.55
C ILE A 115 -5.12 16.08 -20.94
N LYS A 116 -5.09 15.06 -21.81
CA LYS A 116 -4.54 15.18 -23.17
C LYS A 116 -5.37 16.13 -24.04
N GLU A 117 -6.69 16.02 -23.99
CA GLU A 117 -7.59 16.92 -24.73
C GLU A 117 -7.46 18.37 -24.26
N LYS A 118 -7.40 18.61 -22.94
CA LYS A 118 -7.19 19.94 -22.38
C LYS A 118 -5.83 20.52 -22.81
N LYS A 119 -4.79 19.68 -22.87
CA LYS A 119 -3.46 20.07 -23.40
C LYS A 119 -3.54 20.48 -24.87
N ASN A 120 -4.18 19.68 -25.72
CA ASN A 120 -4.30 19.96 -27.16
C ASN A 120 -5.13 21.22 -27.44
N LYS A 121 -6.23 21.44 -26.71
CA LYS A 121 -7.03 22.67 -26.80
C LYS A 121 -6.22 23.91 -26.37
N LYS A 122 -5.44 23.81 -25.29
CA LYS A 122 -4.56 24.90 -24.82
C LYS A 122 -3.44 25.26 -25.80
N LYS A 123 -2.99 24.33 -26.65
CA LYS A 123 -1.96 24.60 -27.67
C LYS A 123 -2.45 25.53 -28.78
N LYS A 124 -3.77 25.56 -29.07
CA LYS A 124 -4.36 26.41 -30.13
C LYS A 124 -4.49 27.90 -29.75
N LEU A 125 -4.26 28.25 -28.49
CA LEU A 125 -4.47 29.61 -27.96
C LEU A 125 -3.12 30.23 -27.56
N ARG A 126 -3.06 31.57 -27.46
CA ARG A 126 -1.86 32.32 -27.06
C ARG A 126 -2.14 33.26 -25.88
N GLY A 127 -1.13 33.54 -25.06
CA GLY A 127 -1.23 34.48 -23.93
C GLY A 127 -2.41 34.21 -22.98
N LYS A 128 -3.06 35.28 -22.52
CA LYS A 128 -4.19 35.25 -21.56
C LYS A 128 -5.39 34.42 -22.05
N ASN A 129 -5.53 34.20 -23.36
CA ASN A 129 -6.63 33.44 -23.93
C ASN A 129 -6.61 31.95 -23.54
N LYS A 130 -5.45 31.39 -23.19
CA LYS A 130 -5.32 30.02 -22.66
C LYS A 130 -6.06 29.81 -21.33
N VAL A 131 -6.17 30.86 -20.52
CA VAL A 131 -6.81 30.82 -19.18
C VAL A 131 -8.29 31.19 -19.29
N LYS A 132 -8.65 32.20 -20.10
CA LYS A 132 -10.04 32.65 -20.28
C LYS A 132 -10.99 31.56 -20.80
N GLN A 133 -10.57 30.73 -21.76
CA GLN A 133 -11.42 29.62 -22.24
C GLN A 133 -11.68 28.53 -21.20
N VAL A 134 -10.79 28.38 -20.20
CA VAL A 134 -11.01 27.42 -19.10
C VAL A 134 -11.99 27.99 -18.09
N ALA A 135 -12.00 29.32 -17.89
CA ALA A 135 -12.89 30.02 -16.97
C ALA A 135 -14.33 30.15 -17.50
N LYS A 136 -14.51 30.30 -18.82
CA LYS A 136 -15.83 30.41 -19.48
C LYS A 136 -16.65 29.12 -19.51
N LYS A 137 -16.09 28.01 -19.01
CA LYS A 137 -16.68 26.65 -19.06
C LYS A 137 -17.05 26.11 -17.68
N LYS A 138 -17.36 27.02 -16.74
CA LYS A 138 -18.10 26.72 -15.52
C LYS A 138 -19.59 26.75 -15.84
#